data_AF-A0A377B7R8-F1
#
_entry.id   AF-A0A377B7R8-F1
#
_cell.length_a   1.000
_cell.length_b   1.000
_cell.length_c   1.000
_cell.angle_alpha   90.00
_cell.angle_beta   90.00
_cell.angle_gamma   90.00
#
_symmetry.space_group_name_H-M   'P 1'
#
loop_
_entity.id
_entity.type
_entity.pdbx_description
1 polymer ?
#
loop_
_entity_poly.entity_id
_entity_poly.type
_entity_poly.pdbx_seq_one_letter_code
_entity_poly.pdbx_strand_id
1 'polypeptide(L)'
;MPRSARPGVKRPKTVFKVGTYEELIPQADLVVNLTPDKQHSDVVRTVQPLMKDGAALGYSHGFNIVEVGEQIRKDITVVMVAPKCPGTEVREEYKRGFGVPTLIAVHPENDPKGEGMAIAKAWAAATGGHRAGRAGIVLSLRK
;
A
#
# COMPACT_ATOMS: atom_id res chain seq x y z
N MET A 1 23.50 12.83 7.24
CA MET A 1 24.04 11.46 7.28
C MET A 1 22.89 10.48 7.43
N PRO A 2 22.67 9.54 6.50
CA PRO A 2 21.59 8.57 6.62
C PRO A 2 21.90 7.62 7.77
N ARG A 3 20.97 7.48 8.73
CA ARG A 3 21.12 6.52 9.84
C ARG A 3 21.01 5.12 9.27
N SER A 4 22.11 4.37 9.35
CA SER A 4 22.19 2.94 9.08
C SER A 4 21.14 2.15 9.87
N ALA A 5 20.65 1.06 9.27
CA ALA A 5 19.63 0.18 9.84
C ALA A 5 19.94 -0.29 11.28
N ARG A 6 18.89 -0.43 12.11
CA ARG A 6 19.01 -0.88 13.51
C ARG A 6 19.57 -2.31 13.59
N PRO A 7 20.57 -2.60 14.45
CA PRO A 7 21.05 -3.95 14.70
C PRO A 7 19.96 -4.82 15.34
N GLY A 8 19.76 -6.06 14.85
CA GLY A 8 18.94 -7.09 15.53
C GLY A 8 17.70 -7.60 14.80
N VAL A 9 17.28 -6.99 13.69
CA VAL A 9 16.18 -7.56 12.88
C VAL A 9 16.73 -8.71 12.03
N LYS A 10 16.35 -9.95 12.37
CA LYS A 10 16.55 -11.12 11.50
C LYS A 10 15.82 -10.85 10.18
N ARG A 11 16.54 -10.42 9.15
CA ARG A 11 16.02 -10.47 7.78
C ARG A 11 15.94 -11.95 7.41
N PRO A 12 14.75 -12.53 7.19
CA PRO A 12 14.69 -13.86 6.60
C PRO A 12 15.45 -13.82 5.26
N LYS A 13 16.06 -14.93 4.85
CA LYS A 13 16.59 -15.05 3.48
C LYS A 13 15.43 -14.85 2.51
N THR A 14 15.24 -13.62 2.05
CA THR A 14 14.13 -13.25 1.18
C THR A 14 14.57 -13.43 -0.27
N VAL A 15 13.78 -14.15 -1.05
CA VAL A 15 13.87 -14.24 -2.53
C VAL A 15 13.55 -12.90 -3.22
N PHE A 16 13.36 -11.82 -2.46
CA PHE A 16 12.99 -10.50 -2.95
C PHE A 16 14.22 -9.62 -3.16
N LYS A 17 14.19 -8.79 -4.21
CA LYS A 17 15.14 -7.69 -4.41
C LYS A 17 14.94 -6.65 -3.30
N VAL A 18 16.01 -6.31 -2.59
CA VAL A 18 16.01 -5.29 -1.53
C VAL A 18 17.03 -4.22 -1.92
N GLY A 19 16.65 -2.95 -1.80
CA GLY A 19 17.46 -1.79 -2.18
C GLY A 19 17.01 -0.54 -1.44
N THR A 20 17.63 0.60 -1.76
CA THR A 20 17.24 1.89 -1.16
C THR A 20 16.04 2.51 -1.87
N TYR A 21 15.51 3.62 -1.34
CA TYR A 21 14.37 4.31 -1.96
C TYR A 21 14.76 4.88 -3.33
N GLU A 22 15.95 5.46 -3.43
CA GLU A 22 16.50 6.05 -4.65
C GLU A 22 16.69 5.00 -5.75
N GLU A 23 16.99 3.76 -5.39
CA GLU A 23 17.20 2.67 -6.34
C GLU A 23 15.90 2.06 -6.86
N LEU A 24 14.85 1.99 -6.04
CA LEU A 24 13.65 1.19 -6.33
C LEU A 24 12.41 2.03 -6.63
N ILE A 25 12.21 3.15 -5.93
CA ILE A 25 10.98 3.96 -6.05
C ILE A 25 10.84 4.60 -7.44
N PRO A 26 11.90 5.14 -8.10
CA PRO A 26 11.75 5.78 -9.41
C PRO A 26 11.21 4.87 -10.52
N GLN A 27 11.34 3.54 -10.37
CA GLN A 27 10.87 2.57 -11.35
C GLN A 27 9.47 2.03 -11.04
N ALA A 28 9.01 2.14 -9.78
CA ALA A 28 7.81 1.48 -9.30
C ALA A 28 6.52 2.10 -9.88
N ASP A 29 5.65 1.26 -10.44
CA ASP A 29 4.28 1.64 -10.84
C ASP A 29 3.33 1.77 -9.66
N LEU A 30 3.53 0.94 -8.63
CA LEU A 30 2.78 0.94 -7.39
C LEU A 30 3.75 0.88 -6.22
N VAL A 31 3.71 1.90 -5.37
CA VAL A 31 4.44 1.95 -4.10
C VAL A 31 3.47 1.68 -2.97
N VAL A 32 3.71 0.67 -2.14
CA VAL A 32 2.82 0.31 -1.03
C VAL A 32 3.45 0.67 0.30
N ASN A 33 2.82 1.59 1.04
CA ASN A 33 3.25 2.00 2.36
C ASN A 33 2.65 1.08 3.45
N LEU A 34 3.46 0.13 3.93
CA LEU A 34 3.13 -0.79 5.03
C LEU A 34 3.91 -0.46 6.31
N THR A 35 4.32 0.79 6.49
CA THR A 35 4.96 1.25 7.73
C THR A 35 3.92 1.46 8.84
N PRO A 36 4.32 1.58 10.12
CA PRO A 36 3.39 1.95 11.19
C PRO A 36 2.72 3.30 10.91
N ASP A 37 1.42 3.43 11.17
CA ASP A 37 0.63 4.64 10.84
C ASP A 37 1.25 5.95 11.32
N LYS A 38 1.85 5.95 12.52
CA LYS A 38 2.52 7.13 13.11
C LYS A 38 3.72 7.63 12.28
N GLN A 39 4.26 6.80 11.40
CA GLN A 39 5.42 7.11 10.57
C GLN A 39 5.02 7.46 9.13
N HIS A 40 3.73 7.39 8.80
CA HIS A 40 3.28 7.56 7.42
C HIS A 40 3.63 8.92 6.83
N SER A 41 3.40 10.04 7.54
CA SER A 41 3.75 11.38 7.02
C SER A 41 5.22 11.49 6.63
N ASP A 42 6.14 11.07 7.49
CA ASP A 42 7.58 11.17 7.21
C ASP A 42 7.99 10.30 6.01
N VAL A 43 7.46 9.08 5.94
CA VAL A 43 7.72 8.14 4.85
C VAL A 43 7.19 8.69 3.54
N VAL A 44 5.94 9.15 3.54
CA VAL A 44 5.24 9.64 2.35
C VAL A 44 5.89 10.90 1.81
N ARG A 45 6.30 11.85 2.67
CA ARG A 45 7.05 13.04 2.25
C ARG A 45 8.41 12.72 1.66
N THR A 46 9.04 11.64 2.11
CA THR A 46 10.33 11.17 1.58
C THR A 46 10.18 10.44 0.24
N VAL A 47 9.10 9.65 0.10
CA VAL A 47 8.90 8.75 -1.05
C VAL A 47 8.27 9.47 -2.23
N GLN A 48 7.28 10.35 -2.01
CA GLN A 48 6.56 11.03 -3.09
C GLN A 48 7.45 11.79 -4.10
N PRO A 49 8.53 12.48 -3.70
CA PRO A 49 9.44 13.13 -4.64
C PRO A 49 10.18 12.15 -5.56
N LEU A 50 10.37 10.91 -5.12
CA LEU A 50 11.07 9.87 -5.87
C LEU A 50 10.13 9.08 -6.80
N MET A 51 8.82 9.19 -6.61
CA MET A 51 7.83 8.50 -7.43
C MET A 51 7.75 9.10 -8.83
N LYS A 52 7.71 8.22 -9.83
CA LYS A 52 7.51 8.61 -11.23
C LYS A 52 6.12 9.23 -11.43
N ASP A 53 6.01 10.04 -12.47
CA ASP A 53 4.74 10.65 -12.87
C ASP A 53 3.66 9.58 -13.12
N GLY A 54 2.49 9.80 -12.55
CA GLY A 54 1.36 8.90 -12.77
C GLY A 54 1.47 7.54 -12.09
N ALA A 55 2.38 7.37 -11.13
CA ALA A 55 2.45 6.17 -10.30
C ALA A 55 1.28 6.07 -9.31
N ALA A 56 1.13 4.90 -8.68
CA ALA A 56 0.15 4.68 -7.62
C ALA A 56 0.80 4.56 -6.24
N LEU A 57 0.13 5.11 -5.21
CA LEU A 57 0.46 4.97 -3.80
C LEU A 57 -0.62 4.14 -3.10
N GLY A 58 -0.20 3.02 -2.52
CA GLY A 58 -1.06 2.08 -1.80
C GLY A 58 -0.93 2.19 -0.28
N TYR A 59 -2.05 2.10 0.42
CA TYR A 59 -2.10 1.94 1.88
C TYR A 59 -2.87 0.69 2.29
N SER A 60 -2.63 0.19 3.50
CA SER A 60 -3.50 -0.83 4.13
C SER A 60 -4.34 -0.30 5.30
N HIS A 61 -4.26 1.02 5.55
CA HIS A 61 -5.10 1.73 6.50
C HIS A 61 -5.31 3.19 6.06
N GLY A 62 -6.47 3.76 6.33
CA GLY A 62 -6.86 5.09 5.83
C GLY A 62 -6.38 6.27 6.66
N PHE A 63 -5.76 6.05 7.83
CA PHE A 63 -5.48 7.09 8.82
C PHE A 63 -4.69 8.31 8.28
N ASN A 64 -3.66 8.07 7.46
CA ASN A 64 -2.82 9.16 6.95
C ASN A 64 -3.56 10.06 5.94
N ILE A 65 -4.47 9.47 5.15
CA ILE A 65 -5.25 10.22 4.16
C ILE A 65 -6.45 10.92 4.81
N VAL A 66 -7.18 10.21 5.67
CA VAL A 66 -8.46 10.71 6.22
C VAL A 66 -8.24 11.57 7.47
N GLU A 67 -7.56 11.05 8.49
CA GLU A 67 -7.44 11.72 9.79
C GLU A 67 -6.35 12.80 9.78
N VAL A 68 -5.17 12.45 9.26
CA VAL A 68 -4.04 13.39 9.16
C VAL A 68 -4.25 14.40 8.03
N GLY A 69 -4.90 14.00 6.93
CA GLY A 69 -5.08 14.84 5.76
C GLY A 69 -3.80 15.07 4.96
N GLU A 70 -2.91 14.07 4.91
CA GLU A 70 -1.63 14.15 4.19
C GLU A 70 -1.89 14.46 2.71
N GLN A 71 -1.18 15.46 2.19
CA GLN A 71 -1.33 15.92 0.82
C GLN A 71 -0.47 15.06 -0.11
N ILE A 72 -1.12 14.46 -1.11
CA ILE A 72 -0.46 13.65 -2.13
C ILE A 72 -0.37 14.42 -3.45
N ARG A 73 0.77 14.29 -4.13
CA ARG A 73 1.01 14.82 -5.48
C ARG A 73 -0.16 14.44 -6.40
N LYS A 74 -0.68 15.42 -7.16
CA LYS A 74 -1.94 15.27 -7.93
C LYS A 74 -1.87 14.25 -9.07
N ASP A 75 -0.67 13.99 -9.58
CA ASP A 75 -0.45 12.98 -10.61
C ASP A 75 -0.48 11.55 -10.07
N ILE A 76 -0.38 11.36 -8.75
CA ILE A 76 -0.33 10.04 -8.13
C ILE A 76 -1.74 9.53 -7.85
N THR A 77 -2.02 8.29 -8.25
CA THR A 77 -3.24 7.56 -7.91
C THR A 77 -3.15 6.99 -6.49
N VAL A 78 -4.12 7.21 -5.61
CA VAL A 78 -4.08 6.73 -4.22
C VAL A 78 -5.15 5.66 -3.99
N VAL A 79 -4.71 4.47 -3.56
CA VAL A 79 -5.56 3.30 -3.34
C VAL A 79 -5.34 2.70 -1.95
N MET A 80 -6.35 1.99 -1.44
CA MET A 80 -6.24 1.22 -0.21
C MET A 80 -6.67 -0.23 -0.44
N VAL A 81 -5.91 -1.16 0.13
CA VAL A 81 -6.28 -2.57 0.29
C VAL A 81 -6.00 -2.97 1.73
N ALA A 82 -7.07 -3.19 2.49
CA ALA A 82 -7.02 -3.38 3.94
C ALA A 82 -7.57 -4.77 4.35
N PRO A 83 -6.71 -5.79 4.50
CA PRO A 83 -7.09 -7.09 5.03
C PRO A 83 -7.59 -6.99 6.47
N LYS A 84 -8.62 -7.75 6.83
CA LYS A 84 -9.23 -7.75 8.18
C LYS A 84 -8.65 -8.79 9.14
N CYS A 85 -7.37 -9.12 8.98
CA CYS A 85 -6.64 -10.02 9.88
C CYS A 85 -5.15 -9.61 10.00
N PRO A 86 -4.42 -10.12 11.00
CA PRO A 86 -2.97 -9.97 11.09
C PRO A 86 -2.26 -10.51 9.85
N GLY A 87 -1.10 -9.93 9.52
CA GLY A 87 -0.34 -10.32 8.32
C GLY A 87 0.07 -11.79 8.28
N THR A 88 0.25 -12.44 9.44
CA THR A 88 0.50 -13.89 9.55
C THR A 88 -0.69 -14.70 9.01
N GLU A 89 -1.91 -14.32 9.37
CA GLU A 89 -3.13 -15.01 8.96
C GLU A 89 -3.42 -14.81 7.47
N VAL A 90 -3.17 -13.59 6.97
CA VAL A 90 -3.24 -13.30 5.53
C VAL A 90 -2.35 -14.27 4.73
N ARG A 91 -1.14 -14.55 5.22
CA ARG A 91 -0.23 -15.47 4.56
C ARG A 91 -0.66 -16.93 4.70
N GLU A 92 -1.10 -17.37 5.88
CA GLU A 92 -1.49 -18.76 6.11
C GLU A 92 -2.75 -19.13 5.32
N GLU A 93 -3.77 -18.27 5.29
CA GLU A 93 -4.98 -18.50 4.51
C GLU A 93 -4.68 -18.48 3.00
N TYR A 94 -3.80 -17.59 2.53
CA TYR A 94 -3.36 -17.59 1.13
C TYR A 94 -2.70 -18.92 0.74
N LYS A 95 -1.84 -19.48 1.60
CA LYS A 95 -1.15 -20.75 1.35
C LYS A 95 -2.12 -21.93 1.31
N ARG A 96 -3.23 -21.87 2.04
CA ARG A 96 -4.31 -22.87 2.05
C ARG A 96 -5.21 -22.80 0.81
N GLY A 97 -4.92 -21.89 -0.13
CA GLY A 97 -5.77 -21.66 -1.29
C GLY A 97 -6.99 -20.79 -1.00
N PHE A 98 -7.07 -20.21 0.19
CA PHE A 98 -8.13 -19.29 0.60
C PHE A 98 -7.60 -17.84 0.68
N GLY A 99 -8.24 -16.98 1.47
CA GLY A 99 -7.82 -15.61 1.69
C GLY A 99 -8.44 -15.00 2.94
N VAL A 100 -8.39 -13.67 3.05
CA VAL A 100 -8.97 -12.92 4.16
C VAL A 100 -9.91 -11.84 3.63
N PRO A 101 -11.08 -11.59 4.27
CA PRO A 101 -11.93 -10.47 3.91
C PRO A 101 -11.15 -9.16 3.85
N THR A 102 -11.24 -8.47 2.72
CA THR A 102 -10.37 -7.33 2.41
C THR A 102 -11.22 -6.17 1.91
N LEU A 103 -11.07 -5.00 2.54
CA LEU A 103 -11.68 -3.76 2.07
C LEU A 103 -10.80 -3.13 0.99
N ILE A 104 -11.43 -2.47 0.03
CA ILE A 104 -10.71 -1.69 -0.98
C ILE A 104 -11.29 -0.28 -1.07
N ALA A 105 -10.43 0.69 -1.36
CA ALA A 105 -10.84 2.08 -1.54
C ALA A 105 -9.96 2.80 -2.55
N VAL A 106 -10.49 3.89 -3.09
CA VAL A 106 -9.78 4.85 -3.92
C VAL A 106 -9.99 6.23 -3.32
N HIS A 107 -8.94 7.05 -3.26
CA HIS A 107 -9.06 8.44 -2.85
C HIS A 107 -9.58 9.27 -4.02
N PRO A 108 -10.76 9.91 -3.91
CA PRO A 108 -11.38 10.59 -5.04
C PRO A 108 -10.59 11.79 -5.56
N GLU A 109 -9.78 12.44 -4.71
CA GLU A 109 -8.95 13.58 -5.13
C GLU A 109 -7.65 13.13 -5.84
N ASN A 110 -7.31 11.85 -5.76
CA ASN A 110 -6.09 11.26 -6.31
C ASN A 110 -6.43 10.00 -7.13
N ASP A 111 -7.19 10.19 -8.21
CA ASP A 111 -7.38 9.18 -9.26
C ASP A 111 -7.40 9.85 -10.64
N PRO A 112 -6.30 10.51 -11.06
CA PRO A 112 -6.27 11.34 -12.26
C PRO A 112 -6.51 10.54 -13.56
N LYS A 113 -6.20 9.24 -13.55
CA LYS A 113 -6.35 8.33 -14.70
C LYS A 113 -7.63 7.46 -14.63
N GLY A 114 -8.38 7.51 -13.53
CA GLY A 114 -9.54 6.65 -13.31
C GLY A 114 -9.20 5.16 -13.17
N GLU A 115 -7.96 4.83 -12.85
CA GLU A 115 -7.45 3.46 -12.77
C GLU A 115 -7.39 2.91 -11.34
N GLY A 116 -7.64 3.75 -10.33
CA GLY A 116 -7.48 3.39 -8.92
C GLY A 116 -8.27 2.14 -8.52
N MET A 117 -9.50 1.98 -9.01
CA MET A 117 -10.32 0.80 -8.69
C MET A 117 -9.78 -0.48 -9.34
N ALA A 118 -9.21 -0.38 -10.54
CA ALA A 118 -8.57 -1.52 -11.19
C ALA A 118 -7.32 -1.97 -10.43
N ILE A 119 -6.48 -1.01 -10.01
CA ILE A 119 -5.30 -1.28 -9.19
C ILE A 119 -5.69 -1.91 -7.85
N ALA A 120 -6.66 -1.34 -7.13
CA ALA A 120 -7.08 -1.84 -5.82
C ALA A 120 -7.65 -3.26 -5.91
N LYS A 121 -8.49 -3.54 -6.93
CA LYS A 121 -9.01 -4.90 -7.16
C LYS A 121 -7.91 -5.89 -7.52
N ALA A 122 -6.98 -5.51 -8.39
CA ALA A 122 -5.85 -6.36 -8.77
C ALA A 122 -4.95 -6.67 -7.57
N TRP A 123 -4.64 -5.67 -6.74
CA TRP A 123 -3.85 -5.87 -5.53
C TRP A 123 -4.58 -6.76 -4.51
N ALA A 124 -5.86 -6.52 -4.24
CA ALA A 124 -6.66 -7.38 -3.37
C ALA A 124 -6.79 -8.81 -3.91
N ALA A 125 -6.85 -8.99 -5.23
CA ALA A 125 -6.85 -10.30 -5.84
C ALA A 125 -5.51 -11.01 -5.64
N ALA A 126 -4.40 -10.32 -5.87
CA ALA A 126 -3.04 -10.84 -5.71
C ALA A 126 -2.73 -11.27 -4.26
N THR A 127 -3.34 -10.64 -3.25
CA THR A 127 -3.23 -11.04 -1.84
C THR A 127 -4.24 -12.12 -1.43
N GLY A 128 -5.08 -12.59 -2.35
CA GLY A 128 -6.08 -13.63 -2.10
C GLY A 128 -7.40 -13.14 -1.50
N GLY A 129 -7.57 -11.83 -1.28
CA GLY A 129 -8.78 -11.27 -0.64
C GLY A 129 -10.08 -11.64 -1.36
N HIS A 130 -10.04 -11.74 -2.69
CA HIS A 130 -11.18 -12.17 -3.52
C HIS A 130 -11.71 -13.58 -3.21
N ARG A 131 -10.91 -14.45 -2.58
CA ARG A 131 -11.26 -15.85 -2.29
C ARG A 131 -12.10 -16.01 -1.01
N ALA A 132 -12.01 -15.07 -0.08
CA ALA A 132 -12.65 -15.15 1.23
C ALA A 132 -14.00 -14.41 1.34
N GLY A 133 -14.40 -13.75 0.27
CA GLY A 133 -15.56 -12.87 0.19
C GLY A 133 -15.28 -11.85 -0.91
N ARG A 134 -16.32 -11.43 -1.65
CA ARG A 134 -16.17 -10.40 -2.69
C ARG A 134 -15.38 -9.22 -2.09
N ALA A 135 -14.20 -8.91 -2.65
CA ALA A 135 -13.45 -7.69 -2.34
C ALA A 135 -14.33 -6.49 -2.71
N GLY A 136 -15.23 -6.12 -1.80
CA GLY A 136 -16.55 -5.64 -2.22
C GLY A 136 -17.22 -4.70 -1.25
N ILE A 137 -16.50 -4.18 -0.27
CA ILE A 137 -16.90 -2.92 0.35
C ILE A 137 -15.95 -1.87 -0.22
N VAL A 138 -16.45 -1.18 -1.25
CA VAL A 138 -15.85 0.03 -1.80
C VAL A 138 -16.13 1.13 -0.79
N LEU A 139 -15.09 1.54 -0.06
CA LEU A 139 -15.16 2.75 0.73
C LEU A 139 -14.55 3.88 -0.09
N SER A 140 -15.18 5.05 -0.09
CA SER A 140 -14.49 6.26 -0.50
C SER A 140 -13.60 6.65 0.67
N LEU A 141 -12.30 6.88 0.45
CA LEU A 141 -11.48 7.58 1.44
C LEU A 141 -11.99 9.03 1.49
N ARG A 142 -12.88 9.34 2.41
CA ARG A 142 -13.39 10.69 2.69
C ARG A 142 -13.32 10.90 4.20
N LYS A 143 -13.16 12.15 4.61
CA LYS A 143 -13.53 12.58 5.96
C LYS A 143 -15.04 12.43 6.17
#